data_AF-A0A3Q8CFG4-F1
#
_entry.id   AF-A0A3Q8CFG4-F1
#
_cell.length_a   1.000
_cell.length_b   1.000
_cell.length_c   1.000
_cell.angle_alpha   90.00
_cell.angle_beta   90.00
_cell.angle_gamma   90.00
#
_symmetry.space_group_name_H-M   'P 1'
#
loop_
_entity.id
_entity.type
_entity.pdbx_description
1 polymer ?
#
loop_
_entity_poly.entity_id
_entity_poly.type
_entity_poly.pdbx_seq_one_letter_code
_entity_poly.pdbx_strand_id
1 'polypeptide(L)'
;MKSPPLKEIFSQTIHQKANAQSNPIRALEQWKDEIHHYKDVKSKFSSFEDIDQAIRQMIVERGYLVPILQEYDQTKRKKFIDAMNTPVLEPESSVASNVAEWLSCGLILHNFQDGEEPELTTCLFCGNEIDPEEVKSYISDRIDNEYAKLIAAIGQFQKNLADSLIELSQLQVAGKVDEKIIDSAREQITNLQTVLTDKHHHTDQDLGLGEDVFSGILAVNDTIRQVRDEADAGLAQLRHEQDNIEKLAKRSIGLALQGRQDVDAAVQQIGSVEKRLDEENRSLELTKDFLKKLNEKSSDLEGFLSLMNGTLKTVGMDFHLQFSAISSTN
;
A
#
# COMPACT_ATOMS: atom_id res chain seq x y z
N MET A 1 3.15 -12.33 21.28
CA MET A 1 2.97 -13.50 20.39
C MET A 1 3.79 -13.24 19.14
N LYS A 2 4.80 -14.08 18.85
CA LYS A 2 5.60 -13.96 17.63
C LYS A 2 4.79 -14.58 16.48
N SER A 3 4.40 -13.78 15.50
CA SER A 3 3.81 -14.29 14.26
C SER A 3 4.80 -15.24 13.59
N PRO A 4 4.34 -16.38 13.03
CA PRO A 4 5.23 -17.28 12.31
C PRO A 4 5.80 -16.58 11.06
N PRO A 5 7.00 -16.95 10.59
CA PRO A 5 7.51 -16.48 9.32
C PRO A 5 6.61 -16.96 8.17
N LEU A 6 6.01 -16.02 7.44
CA LEU A 6 4.99 -16.20 6.39
C LEU A 6 5.40 -17.10 5.22
N LYS A 7 6.68 -17.49 5.09
CA LYS A 7 7.13 -18.52 4.14
C LYS A 7 6.35 -19.85 4.30
N GLU A 8 5.88 -20.16 5.51
CA GLU A 8 5.06 -21.34 5.77
C GLU A 8 3.60 -21.20 5.28
N ILE A 9 3.06 -19.99 5.15
CA ILE A 9 1.65 -19.77 4.75
C ILE A 9 1.48 -19.96 3.23
N PHE A 10 2.49 -19.63 2.42
CA PHE A 10 2.44 -19.82 0.97
C PHE A 10 2.50 -21.29 0.54
N SER A 11 3.23 -22.15 1.27
CA SER A 11 3.36 -23.57 0.92
C SER A 11 2.13 -24.40 1.26
N GLN A 12 1.27 -23.92 2.17
CA GLN A 12 0.10 -24.66 2.64
C GLN A 12 -1.18 -24.38 1.85
N THR A 13 -1.22 -23.39 0.96
CA THR A 13 -2.48 -22.92 0.35
C THR A 13 -2.56 -23.11 -1.17
N ILE A 14 -1.40 -23.09 -1.86
CA ILE A 14 -1.35 -23.35 -3.31
C ILE A 14 -1.08 -24.83 -3.53
N HIS A 15 -2.14 -25.58 -3.82
CA HIS A 15 -2.04 -27.01 -4.13
C HIS A 15 -2.05 -27.28 -5.64
N GLN A 16 -1.55 -28.45 -6.01
CA GLN A 16 -1.78 -29.02 -7.34
C GLN A 16 -3.29 -29.11 -7.62
N LYS A 17 -3.66 -29.00 -8.90
CA LYS A 17 -5.05 -29.13 -9.31
C LYS A 17 -5.55 -30.55 -9.07
N ALA A 18 -6.83 -30.68 -8.78
CA ALA A 18 -7.43 -31.98 -8.50
C ALA A 18 -7.21 -32.94 -9.67
N ASN A 19 -6.87 -34.20 -9.37
CA ASN A 19 -6.62 -35.24 -10.36
C ASN A 19 -5.47 -34.92 -11.35
N ALA A 20 -4.52 -34.03 -11.03
CA ALA A 20 -3.43 -33.70 -11.93
C ALA A 20 -2.55 -34.90 -12.34
N GLN A 21 -2.45 -35.93 -11.50
CA GLN A 21 -1.74 -37.17 -11.85
C GLN A 21 -2.51 -38.05 -12.83
N SER A 22 -3.82 -38.14 -12.70
CA SER A 22 -4.67 -39.00 -13.54
C SER A 22 -5.18 -38.29 -14.79
N ASN A 23 -5.28 -36.96 -14.78
CA ASN A 23 -5.65 -36.14 -15.93
C ASN A 23 -4.84 -34.82 -15.95
N PRO A 24 -3.57 -34.89 -16.39
CA PRO A 24 -2.68 -33.73 -16.42
C PRO A 24 -3.11 -32.66 -17.43
N ILE A 25 -3.78 -33.01 -18.53
CA ILE A 25 -4.26 -32.06 -19.53
C ILE A 25 -5.36 -31.17 -18.94
N ARG A 26 -6.35 -31.77 -18.27
CA ARG A 26 -7.41 -31.01 -17.59
C ARG A 26 -6.87 -30.14 -16.46
N ALA A 27 -5.88 -30.63 -15.71
CA ALA A 27 -5.20 -29.83 -14.69
C ALA A 27 -4.47 -28.61 -15.29
N LEU A 28 -3.85 -28.76 -16.46
CA LEU A 28 -3.23 -27.66 -17.19
C LEU A 28 -4.28 -26.63 -17.65
N GLU A 29 -5.42 -27.08 -18.19
CA GLU A 29 -6.54 -26.19 -18.56
C GLU A 29 -7.02 -25.37 -17.36
N GLN A 30 -7.21 -26.02 -16.21
CA GLN A 30 -7.59 -25.33 -14.97
C GLN A 30 -6.57 -24.28 -14.54
N TRP A 31 -5.27 -24.49 -14.78
CA TRP A 31 -4.27 -23.45 -14.52
C TRP A 31 -4.36 -22.28 -15.53
N LYS A 32 -4.65 -22.58 -16.81
CA LYS A 32 -4.85 -21.56 -17.84
C LYS A 32 -6.11 -20.71 -17.56
N ASP A 33 -7.16 -21.32 -17.03
CA ASP A 33 -8.40 -20.62 -16.67
C ASP A 33 -8.19 -19.57 -15.56
N GLU A 34 -7.28 -19.81 -14.62
CA GLU A 34 -6.95 -18.86 -13.54
C GLU A 34 -6.42 -17.52 -14.08
N ILE A 35 -5.81 -17.52 -15.27
CA ILE A 35 -5.32 -16.30 -15.93
C ILE A 35 -6.47 -15.34 -16.23
N HIS A 36 -7.59 -15.92 -16.69
CA HIS A 36 -8.80 -15.17 -17.02
C HIS A 36 -9.64 -14.88 -15.77
N HIS A 37 -9.67 -15.82 -14.81
CA HIS A 37 -10.44 -15.69 -13.59
C HIS A 37 -9.95 -14.56 -12.68
N TYR A 38 -8.62 -14.32 -12.61
CA TYR A 38 -8.01 -13.25 -11.80
C TYR A 38 -7.44 -12.10 -12.65
N LYS A 39 -8.16 -11.68 -13.70
CA LYS A 39 -7.69 -10.64 -14.64
C LYS A 39 -7.48 -9.26 -13.99
N ASP A 40 -8.23 -8.98 -12.94
CA ASP A 40 -8.21 -7.77 -12.13
C ASP A 40 -6.97 -7.67 -11.24
N VAL A 41 -6.40 -8.81 -10.83
CA VAL A 41 -5.22 -8.86 -9.98
C VAL A 41 -3.95 -8.97 -10.82
N LYS A 42 -3.23 -7.86 -10.94
CA LYS A 42 -1.96 -7.77 -11.66
C LYS A 42 -0.89 -7.20 -10.76
N SER A 43 0.31 -7.75 -10.86
CA SER A 43 1.48 -7.21 -10.21
C SER A 43 2.62 -7.13 -11.21
N LYS A 44 3.46 -6.10 -11.04
CA LYS A 44 4.75 -5.97 -11.73
C LYS A 44 5.88 -6.67 -10.96
N PHE A 45 5.59 -7.12 -9.73
CA PHE A 45 6.57 -7.73 -8.85
C PHE A 45 6.54 -9.25 -8.98
N SER A 46 7.69 -9.87 -8.76
CA SER A 46 7.90 -11.31 -8.88
C SER A 46 7.83 -12.03 -7.54
N SER A 47 7.87 -11.30 -6.42
CA SER A 47 7.81 -11.85 -5.07
C SER A 47 7.00 -10.96 -4.12
N PHE A 48 6.51 -11.58 -3.03
CA PHE A 48 5.83 -10.88 -1.95
C PHE A 48 6.78 -9.94 -1.22
N GLU A 49 8.04 -10.36 -1.01
CA GLU A 49 9.06 -9.54 -0.38
C GLU A 49 9.31 -8.23 -1.14
N ASP A 50 9.26 -8.27 -2.48
CA ASP A 50 9.38 -7.06 -3.31
C ASP A 50 8.18 -6.12 -3.14
N ILE A 51 6.96 -6.67 -3.03
CA ILE A 51 5.73 -5.88 -2.77
C ILE A 51 5.84 -5.22 -1.39
N ASP A 52 6.22 -5.98 -0.37
CA ASP A 52 6.43 -5.47 1.00
C ASP A 52 7.51 -4.38 1.05
N GLN A 53 8.62 -4.57 0.32
CA GLN A 53 9.67 -3.57 0.22
C GLN A 53 9.16 -2.31 -0.49
N ALA A 54 8.40 -2.45 -1.57
CA ALA A 54 7.79 -1.32 -2.27
C ALA A 54 6.80 -0.56 -1.38
N ILE A 55 5.98 -1.26 -0.58
CA ILE A 55 5.08 -0.65 0.41
C ILE A 55 5.88 0.15 1.44
N ARG A 56 6.92 -0.46 2.03
CA ARG A 56 7.77 0.22 3.03
C ARG A 56 8.43 1.47 2.45
N GLN A 57 9.00 1.37 1.26
CA GLN A 57 9.63 2.50 0.57
C GLN A 57 8.62 3.61 0.30
N MET A 58 7.43 3.28 -0.22
CA MET A 58 6.41 4.27 -0.55
C MET A 58 5.81 4.93 0.71
N ILE A 59 5.71 4.22 1.84
CA ILE A 59 5.34 4.81 3.14
C ILE A 59 6.37 5.84 3.58
N VAL A 60 7.66 5.51 3.49
CA VAL A 60 8.76 6.42 3.85
C VAL A 60 8.74 7.66 2.94
N GLU A 61 8.62 7.46 1.63
CA GLU A 61 8.55 8.54 0.65
C GLU A 61 7.35 9.46 0.90
N ARG A 62 6.16 8.87 1.17
CA ARG A 62 4.97 9.61 1.55
C ARG A 62 5.16 10.39 2.86
N GLY A 63 5.94 9.87 3.79
CA GLY A 63 6.27 10.52 5.05
C GLY A 63 6.98 11.86 4.89
N TYR A 64 7.71 12.06 3.78
CA TYR A 64 8.37 13.34 3.46
C TYR A 64 7.42 14.35 2.76
N LEU A 65 6.23 13.94 2.34
CA LEU A 65 5.24 14.79 1.66
C LEU A 65 4.39 15.55 2.67
N VAL A 66 5.03 16.40 3.47
CA VAL A 66 4.38 17.26 4.46
C VAL A 66 4.24 18.66 3.89
N PRO A 67 3.00 19.15 3.64
CA PRO A 67 2.80 20.54 3.25
C PRO A 67 3.28 21.50 4.34
N ILE A 68 3.85 22.63 3.94
CA ILE A 68 4.40 23.64 4.84
C ILE A 68 3.33 24.66 5.26
N LEU A 69 3.47 25.26 6.44
CA LEU A 69 2.51 26.27 6.97
C LEU A 69 1.03 25.86 6.85
N GLN A 70 0.69 24.57 6.99
CA GLN A 70 -0.69 24.07 6.81
C GLN A 70 -1.72 24.78 7.70
N GLU A 71 -1.29 25.20 8.88
CA GLU A 71 -2.10 25.92 9.85
C GLU A 71 -2.52 27.31 9.36
N TYR A 72 -1.88 27.87 8.33
CA TYR A 72 -2.19 29.18 7.75
C TYR A 72 -3.16 29.04 6.59
N ASP A 73 -4.45 28.89 6.92
CA ASP A 73 -5.54 28.94 5.97
C ASP A 73 -5.71 30.33 5.31
N GLN A 74 -6.63 30.45 4.35
CA GLN A 74 -6.88 31.71 3.65
C GLN A 74 -7.22 32.87 4.59
N THR A 75 -7.95 32.60 5.68
CA THR A 75 -8.34 33.62 6.65
C THR A 75 -7.14 34.13 7.44
N LYS A 76 -6.29 33.21 7.93
CA LYS A 76 -5.07 33.56 8.66
C LYS A 76 -4.05 34.27 7.77
N ARG A 77 -3.91 33.86 6.51
CA ARG A 77 -3.06 34.57 5.54
C ARG A 77 -3.54 35.98 5.27
N LYS A 78 -4.86 36.19 5.10
CA LYS A 78 -5.42 37.53 4.94
C LYS A 78 -5.20 38.40 6.17
N LYS A 79 -5.47 37.87 7.37
CA LYS A 79 -5.18 38.57 8.64
C LYS A 79 -3.70 38.94 8.78
N PHE A 80 -2.81 38.05 8.35
CA PHE A 80 -1.38 38.33 8.34
C PHE A 80 -1.04 39.51 7.42
N ILE A 81 -1.54 39.49 6.18
CA ILE A 81 -1.33 40.59 5.21
C ILE A 81 -1.87 41.90 5.78
N ASP A 82 -3.10 41.89 6.30
CA ASP A 82 -3.74 43.07 6.90
C ASP A 82 -2.91 43.62 8.07
N ALA A 83 -2.40 42.75 8.95
CA ALA A 83 -1.58 43.14 10.09
C ALA A 83 -0.20 43.70 9.69
N MET A 84 0.42 43.16 8.64
CA MET A 84 1.70 43.66 8.13
C MET A 84 1.55 45.02 7.44
N ASN A 85 0.41 45.27 6.79
CA ASN A 85 0.12 46.52 6.10
C ASN A 85 -0.46 47.61 7.02
N THR A 86 -0.83 47.26 8.26
CA THR A 86 -1.32 48.24 9.23
C THR A 86 -0.15 48.88 9.98
N PRO A 87 0.00 50.22 9.94
CA PRO A 87 0.94 50.95 10.79
C PRO A 87 0.61 50.75 12.28
N VAL A 88 1.60 50.36 13.07
CA VAL A 88 1.49 50.28 14.53
C VAL A 88 2.57 51.17 15.12
N LEU A 89 2.17 52.20 15.84
CA LEU A 89 3.11 53.16 16.41
C LEU A 89 3.85 52.53 17.59
N GLU A 90 5.17 52.71 17.60
CA GLU A 90 5.97 52.40 18.79
C GLU A 90 5.51 53.31 19.95
N PRO A 91 5.24 52.76 21.14
CA PRO A 91 4.78 53.56 22.28
C PRO A 91 5.85 54.61 22.67
N GLU A 92 5.43 55.88 22.81
CA GLU A 92 6.31 57.02 23.13
C GLU A 92 7.12 56.82 24.43
N SER A 93 6.58 56.05 25.37
CA SER A 93 7.33 55.54 26.51
C SER A 93 7.66 54.08 26.26
N SER A 94 8.76 53.82 25.54
CA SER A 94 9.36 52.49 25.58
C SER A 94 9.88 52.26 26.99
N VAL A 95 9.06 51.60 27.80
CA VAL A 95 9.55 50.76 28.87
C VAL A 95 10.37 49.70 28.14
N ALA A 96 11.68 49.93 28.00
CA ALA A 96 12.60 49.10 27.21
C ALA A 96 12.28 47.62 27.43
N SER A 97 12.39 46.76 26.41
CA SER A 97 12.03 45.33 26.48
C SER A 97 12.41 44.65 27.82
N ASN A 98 13.59 44.97 28.36
CA ASN A 98 14.09 44.53 29.66
C ASN A 98 13.19 44.89 30.85
N VAL A 99 12.55 46.05 30.83
CA VAL A 99 11.59 46.51 31.84
C VAL A 99 10.22 45.88 31.63
N ALA A 100 9.79 45.60 30.39
CA ALA A 100 8.56 44.81 30.15
C ALA A 100 8.72 43.35 30.62
N GLU A 101 9.88 42.75 30.37
CA GLU A 101 10.26 41.43 30.89
C GLU A 101 10.38 41.45 32.42
N TRP A 102 11.00 42.48 32.99
CA TRP A 102 11.07 42.68 34.44
C TRP A 102 9.69 42.84 35.09
N LEU A 103 8.77 43.59 34.46
CA LEU A 103 7.39 43.73 34.93
C LEU A 103 6.63 42.40 34.84
N SER A 104 6.84 41.62 33.77
CA SER A 104 6.26 40.29 33.60
C SER A 104 6.75 39.31 34.68
N CYS A 105 8.06 39.31 34.97
CA CYS A 105 8.64 38.56 36.09
C CYS A 105 8.09 39.04 37.45
N GLY A 106 7.84 40.34 37.59
CA GLY A 106 7.20 40.92 38.77
C GLY A 106 5.80 40.36 39.03
N LEU A 107 4.98 40.20 37.98
CA LEU A 107 3.63 39.60 38.08
C LEU A 107 3.70 38.13 38.56
N ILE A 108 4.69 37.37 38.08
CA ILE A 108 4.89 35.96 38.47
C ILE A 108 5.38 35.87 39.92
N LEU A 109 6.37 36.69 40.29
CA LEU A 109 7.01 36.64 41.60
C LEU A 109 6.04 36.98 42.75
N HIS A 110 5.10 37.89 42.51
CA HIS A 110 4.07 38.26 43.48
C HIS A 110 2.79 37.42 43.38
N ASN A 111 2.80 36.38 42.53
CA ASN A 111 1.70 35.44 42.35
C ASN A 111 0.35 36.07 41.95
N PHE A 112 0.38 37.14 41.15
CA PHE A 112 -0.83 37.84 40.67
C PHE A 112 -1.63 37.07 39.60
N GLN A 113 -1.27 35.80 39.37
CA GLN A 113 -1.86 34.92 38.35
C GLN A 113 -2.90 33.95 38.94
N ASP A 114 -2.94 33.78 40.27
CA ASP A 114 -3.92 32.93 40.92
C ASP A 114 -5.25 33.67 41.08
N GLY A 115 -6.33 33.08 40.57
CA GLY A 115 -7.67 33.69 40.49
C GLY A 115 -8.43 33.78 41.82
N GLU A 116 -7.73 33.84 42.95
CA GLU A 116 -8.33 34.18 44.24
C GLU A 116 -8.44 35.70 44.34
N GLU A 117 -9.55 36.23 44.89
CA GLU A 117 -9.71 37.69 45.08
C GLU A 117 -8.53 38.22 45.89
N PRO A 118 -7.64 39.04 45.29
CA PRO A 118 -6.40 39.37 45.94
C PRO A 118 -6.64 40.49 46.95
N GLU A 119 -6.39 40.20 48.24
CA GLU A 119 -6.26 41.23 49.25
C GLU A 119 -5.05 42.13 48.95
N LEU A 120 -4.98 43.32 49.55
CA LEU A 120 -3.80 44.18 49.46
C LEU A 120 -2.55 43.37 49.86
N THR A 121 -1.56 43.31 48.97
CA THR A 121 -0.31 42.58 49.23
C THR A 121 0.83 43.56 49.45
N THR A 122 1.84 43.13 50.19
CA THR A 122 3.05 43.93 50.36
C THR A 122 4.06 43.56 49.27
N CYS A 123 4.56 44.55 48.54
CA CYS A 123 5.61 44.35 47.54
C CYS A 123 6.86 43.77 48.19
N LEU A 124 7.34 42.64 47.67
CA LEU A 124 8.51 41.92 48.22
C LEU A 124 9.84 42.67 48.02
N PHE A 125 9.85 43.70 47.19
CA PHE A 125 11.05 44.49 46.88
C PHE A 125 11.13 45.82 47.65
N CYS A 126 10.02 46.56 47.76
CA CYS A 126 10.03 47.89 48.39
C CYS A 126 9.23 47.96 49.70
N GLY A 127 8.47 46.93 50.04
CA GLY A 127 7.69 46.89 51.29
C GLY A 127 6.43 47.75 51.28
N ASN A 128 6.06 48.35 50.15
CA ASN A 128 4.82 49.12 50.03
C ASN A 128 3.62 48.18 49.87
N GLU A 129 2.47 48.57 50.44
CA GLU A 129 1.19 47.94 50.11
C GLU A 129 0.81 48.28 48.66
N ILE A 130 0.41 47.25 47.93
CA ILE A 130 0.02 47.32 46.53
C ILE A 130 -1.32 46.60 46.36
N ASP A 131 -2.19 47.21 45.55
CA ASP A 131 -3.38 46.57 45.03
C ASP A 131 -2.98 45.68 43.83
N PRO A 132 -3.09 44.35 43.95
CA PRO A 132 -2.68 43.43 42.88
C PRO A 132 -3.49 43.60 41.60
N GLU A 133 -4.78 43.94 41.67
CA GLU A 133 -5.62 44.14 40.50
C GLU A 133 -5.29 45.46 39.79
N GLU A 134 -5.06 46.54 40.55
CA GLU A 134 -4.65 47.82 39.97
C GLU A 134 -3.28 47.70 39.28
N VAL A 135 -2.30 47.09 39.96
CA VAL A 135 -0.96 46.91 39.41
C VAL A 135 -0.97 45.97 38.20
N LYS A 136 -1.74 44.89 38.25
CA LYS A 136 -1.91 43.96 37.13
C LYS A 136 -2.55 44.65 35.93
N SER A 137 -3.63 45.41 36.11
CA SER A 137 -4.24 46.20 35.04
C SER A 137 -3.23 47.18 34.44
N TYR A 138 -2.49 47.91 35.28
CA TYR A 138 -1.56 48.94 34.80
C TYR A 138 -0.35 48.34 34.06
N ILE A 139 0.12 47.17 34.47
CA ILE A 139 1.17 46.42 33.78
C ILE A 139 0.61 45.82 32.49
N SER A 140 -0.56 45.19 32.52
CA SER A 140 -1.24 44.63 31.35
C SER A 140 -1.54 45.69 30.30
N ASP A 141 -2.05 46.88 30.66
CA ASP A 141 -2.31 47.97 29.73
C ASP A 141 -1.02 48.48 29.05
N ARG A 142 0.13 48.37 29.73
CA ARG A 142 1.44 48.76 29.22
C ARG A 142 2.14 47.66 28.40
N ILE A 143 1.87 46.40 28.71
CA ILE A 143 2.48 45.22 28.05
C ILE A 143 1.62 44.72 26.88
N ASP A 144 0.30 44.86 26.94
CA ASP A 144 -0.67 44.20 26.04
C ASP A 144 -1.23 45.13 24.95
N ASN A 145 -0.38 46.08 24.51
CA ASN A 145 -0.69 47.01 23.44
C ASN A 145 -0.51 46.38 22.04
N GLU A 146 -1.04 47.04 21.02
CA GLU A 146 -0.99 46.55 19.63
C GLU A 146 0.44 46.30 19.14
N TYR A 147 1.41 47.08 19.62
CA TYR A 147 2.84 46.92 19.32
C TYR A 147 3.38 45.58 19.85
N ALA A 148 3.15 45.24 21.11
CA ALA A 148 3.61 43.97 21.68
C ALA A 148 2.98 42.76 20.99
N LYS A 149 1.69 42.84 20.64
CA LYS A 149 0.98 41.79 19.87
C LYS A 149 1.58 41.60 18.48
N LEU A 150 1.92 42.70 17.79
CA LEU A 150 2.58 42.66 16.49
C LEU A 150 3.96 41.98 16.59
N ILE A 151 4.81 42.40 17.53
CA ILE A 151 6.16 41.84 17.70
C ILE A 151 6.10 40.34 18.03
N ALA A 152 5.21 39.92 18.92
CA ALA A 152 5.03 38.50 19.24
C ALA A 152 4.54 37.70 18.03
N ALA A 153 3.60 38.23 17.25
CA ALA A 153 3.11 37.59 16.03
C ALA A 153 4.21 37.47 14.95
N ILE A 154 5.02 38.52 14.76
CA ILE A 154 6.19 38.49 13.87
C ILE A 154 7.16 37.39 14.29
N GLY A 155 7.55 37.35 15.57
CA GLY A 155 8.49 36.35 16.08
C GLY A 155 7.98 34.91 15.92
N GLN A 156 6.70 34.67 16.21
CA GLN A 156 6.09 33.34 16.02
C GLN A 156 6.06 32.96 14.53
N PHE A 157 5.76 33.89 13.64
CA PHE A 157 5.71 33.58 12.21
C PHE A 157 7.10 33.36 11.62
N GLN A 158 8.11 34.13 12.03
CA GLN A 158 9.51 33.89 11.65
C GLN A 158 9.98 32.50 12.05
N LYS A 159 9.60 32.03 13.24
CA LYS A 159 9.87 30.64 13.68
C LYS A 159 9.22 29.62 12.76
N ASN A 160 7.93 29.79 12.44
CA ASN A 160 7.23 28.88 11.54
C ASN A 160 7.84 28.85 10.13
N LEU A 161 8.33 30.00 9.63
CA LEU A 161 9.04 30.09 8.35
C LEU A 161 10.39 29.35 8.40
N ALA A 162 11.14 29.47 9.50
CA ALA A 162 12.38 28.74 9.69
C ALA A 162 12.14 27.21 9.72
N ASP A 163 11.10 26.76 10.42
CA ASP A 163 10.70 25.35 10.44
C ASP A 163 10.29 24.88 9.02
N SER A 164 9.59 25.72 8.25
CA SER A 164 9.22 25.42 6.86
C SER A 164 10.42 25.25 5.93
N LEU A 165 11.53 25.97 6.15
CA LEU A 165 12.76 25.79 5.37
C LEU A 165 13.40 24.42 5.63
N ILE A 166 13.29 23.90 6.84
CA ILE A 166 13.75 22.55 7.20
C ILE A 166 12.88 21.51 6.47
N GLU A 167 11.56 21.68 6.49
CA GLU A 167 10.61 20.82 5.78
C GLU A 167 10.87 20.80 4.27
N LEU A 168 11.09 21.97 3.65
CA LEU A 168 11.45 22.06 2.23
C LEU A 168 12.77 21.34 1.88
N SER A 169 13.75 21.39 2.79
CA SER A 169 15.02 20.70 2.58
C SER A 169 14.85 19.17 2.60
N GLN A 170 13.99 18.65 3.48
CA GLN A 170 13.64 17.23 3.50
C GLN A 170 12.88 16.82 2.23
N LEU A 171 11.98 17.67 1.75
CA LEU A 171 11.23 17.45 0.51
C LEU A 171 12.15 17.38 -0.72
N GLN A 172 13.20 18.22 -0.78
CA GLN A 172 14.19 18.21 -1.85
C GLN A 172 14.97 16.89 -1.88
N VAL A 173 15.38 16.36 -0.73
CA VAL A 173 16.07 15.06 -0.63
C VAL A 173 15.18 13.92 -1.11
N ALA A 174 13.86 13.99 -0.88
CA ALA A 174 12.93 12.97 -1.35
C ALA A 174 12.80 12.92 -2.88
N GLY A 175 13.08 14.02 -3.59
CA GLY A 175 13.12 14.07 -5.06
C GLY A 175 11.78 13.83 -5.75
N LYS A 176 10.66 14.08 -5.05
CA LYS A 176 9.29 13.84 -5.56
C LYS A 176 8.58 15.10 -6.07
N VAL A 177 9.08 16.27 -5.70
CA VAL A 177 8.57 17.57 -6.12
C VAL A 177 9.65 18.26 -6.94
N ASP A 178 9.26 18.93 -8.02
CA ASP A 178 10.20 19.65 -8.89
C ASP A 178 10.99 20.68 -8.07
N GLU A 179 12.32 20.63 -8.21
CA GLU A 179 13.25 21.52 -7.53
C GLU A 179 12.92 22.99 -7.77
N LYS A 180 12.43 23.35 -8.97
CA LYS A 180 12.00 24.73 -9.27
C LYS A 180 10.84 25.20 -8.40
N ILE A 181 9.91 24.31 -8.07
CA ILE A 181 8.76 24.63 -7.22
C ILE A 181 9.24 24.81 -5.77
N ILE A 182 10.17 23.95 -5.33
CA ILE A 182 10.80 24.06 -4.01
C ILE A 182 11.59 25.36 -3.88
N ASP A 183 12.39 25.71 -4.88
CA ASP A 183 13.18 26.94 -4.90
C ASP A 183 12.30 28.19 -4.91
N SER A 184 11.20 28.18 -5.67
CA SER A 184 10.21 29.26 -5.65
C SER A 184 9.58 29.45 -4.26
N ALA A 185 9.25 28.36 -3.56
CA ALA A 185 8.75 28.43 -2.19
C ALA A 185 9.82 28.94 -1.21
N ARG A 186 11.07 28.49 -1.38
CA ARG A 186 12.21 28.93 -0.56
C ARG A 186 12.50 30.43 -0.73
N GLU A 187 12.47 30.92 -1.95
CA GLU A 187 12.61 32.34 -2.27
C GLU A 187 11.49 33.15 -1.61
N GLN A 188 10.24 32.71 -1.72
CA GLN A 188 9.10 33.36 -1.06
C GLN A 188 9.22 33.38 0.47
N ILE A 189 9.64 32.27 1.09
CA ILE A 189 9.89 32.23 2.54
C ILE A 189 11.00 33.20 2.95
N THR A 190 12.09 33.25 2.17
CA THR A 190 13.21 34.16 2.45
C THR A 190 12.76 35.62 2.33
N ASN A 191 12.00 35.95 1.29
CA ASN A 191 11.42 37.28 1.11
C ASN A 191 10.49 37.65 2.28
N LEU A 192 9.63 36.73 2.72
CA LEU A 192 8.77 36.92 3.89
C LEU A 192 9.59 37.16 5.18
N GLN A 193 10.71 36.44 5.38
CA GLN A 193 11.59 36.68 6.52
C GLN A 193 12.22 38.07 6.49
N THR A 194 12.64 38.56 5.33
CA THR A 194 13.14 39.93 5.15
C THR A 194 12.06 40.95 5.50
N VAL A 195 10.87 40.81 4.92
CA VAL A 195 9.73 41.70 5.19
C VAL A 195 9.38 41.74 6.68
N LEU A 196 9.37 40.59 7.35
CA LEU A 196 9.10 40.51 8.79
C LEU A 196 10.17 41.21 9.63
N THR A 197 11.43 41.10 9.22
CA THR A 197 12.55 41.78 9.87
C THR A 197 12.44 43.29 9.67
N ASP A 198 12.09 43.75 8.47
CA ASP A 198 11.87 45.16 8.17
C ASP A 198 10.70 45.72 8.98
N LYS A 199 9.56 45.00 9.06
CA LYS A 199 8.40 45.37 9.88
C LYS A 199 8.72 45.42 11.38
N HIS A 200 9.55 44.51 11.85
CA HIS A 200 9.98 44.49 13.26
C HIS A 200 10.76 45.76 13.62
N HIS A 201 11.54 46.31 12.69
CA HIS A 201 12.30 47.54 12.90
C HIS A 201 11.51 48.82 12.57
N HIS A 202 10.50 48.73 11.71
CA HIS A 202 9.69 49.86 11.25
C HIS A 202 8.19 49.55 11.36
N THR A 203 7.73 49.38 12.61
CA THR A 203 6.34 48.99 12.90
C THR A 203 5.31 49.99 12.41
N ASP A 204 5.71 51.27 12.30
CA ASP A 204 4.93 52.42 11.82
C ASP A 204 4.74 52.46 10.30
N GLN A 205 5.40 51.58 9.55
CA GLN A 205 5.34 51.58 8.09
C GLN A 205 4.35 50.54 7.55
N ASP A 206 3.63 50.91 6.50
CA ASP A 206 2.89 49.97 5.64
C ASP A 206 3.89 49.33 4.67
N LEU A 207 3.94 48.00 4.65
CA LEU A 207 4.84 47.23 3.80
C LEU A 207 4.26 46.98 2.40
N GLY A 208 2.98 47.24 2.17
CA GLY A 208 2.32 47.08 0.87
C GLY A 208 2.29 45.64 0.36
N LEU A 209 2.15 44.65 1.25
CA LEU A 209 2.07 43.24 0.88
C LEU A 209 0.79 42.93 0.09
N GLY A 210 0.96 42.24 -1.04
CA GLY A 210 -0.12 41.72 -1.86
C GLY A 210 -0.58 40.31 -1.46
N GLU A 211 -1.68 39.84 -2.06
CA GLU A 211 -2.19 38.48 -1.87
C GLU A 211 -1.26 37.39 -2.42
N ASP A 212 -0.35 37.75 -3.33
CA ASP A 212 0.60 36.88 -4.01
C ASP A 212 1.82 36.51 -3.15
N VAL A 213 1.99 37.10 -1.98
CA VAL A 213 3.11 36.84 -1.06
C VAL A 213 3.16 35.38 -0.57
N PHE A 214 2.05 34.63 -0.69
CA PHE A 214 1.99 33.21 -0.37
C PHE A 214 1.99 32.29 -1.60
N SER A 215 2.09 32.84 -2.82
CA SER A 215 1.89 32.08 -4.06
C SER A 215 2.81 30.88 -4.21
N GLY A 216 4.12 31.03 -3.94
CA GLY A 216 5.08 29.91 -4.00
C GLY A 216 4.83 28.84 -2.94
N ILE A 217 4.43 29.26 -1.74
CA ILE A 217 4.04 28.35 -0.64
C ILE A 217 2.78 27.55 -1.01
N LEU A 218 1.80 28.21 -1.64
CA LEU A 218 0.58 27.54 -2.11
C LEU A 218 0.88 26.56 -3.24
N ALA A 219 1.70 26.95 -4.21
CA ALA A 219 2.08 26.11 -5.34
C ALA A 219 2.81 24.83 -4.89
N VAL A 220 3.74 24.94 -3.93
CA VAL A 220 4.43 23.76 -3.38
C VAL A 220 3.45 22.87 -2.60
N ASN A 221 2.55 23.45 -1.80
CA ASN A 221 1.55 22.69 -1.05
C ASN A 221 0.54 21.97 -1.95
N ASP A 222 0.12 22.58 -3.06
CA ASP A 222 -0.74 21.96 -4.06
C ASP A 222 -0.03 20.76 -4.72
N THR A 223 1.24 20.95 -5.08
CA THR A 223 2.05 19.87 -5.66
C THR A 223 2.26 18.73 -4.68
N ILE A 224 2.57 19.03 -3.41
CA ILE A 224 2.70 18.02 -2.35
C ILE A 224 1.41 17.22 -2.20
N ARG A 225 0.24 17.89 -2.19
CA ARG A 225 -1.06 17.22 -2.11
C ARG A 225 -1.29 16.28 -3.30
N GLN A 226 -1.04 16.75 -4.52
CA GLN A 226 -1.18 15.92 -5.71
C GLN A 226 -0.29 14.67 -5.65
N VAL A 227 1.00 14.84 -5.36
CA VAL A 227 1.96 13.73 -5.29
C VAL A 227 1.61 12.77 -4.15
N ARG A 228 1.05 13.28 -3.05
CA ARG A 228 0.58 12.47 -1.93
C ARG A 228 -0.64 11.64 -2.32
N ASP A 229 -1.60 12.19 -3.06
CA ASP A 229 -2.76 11.46 -3.54
C ASP A 229 -2.33 10.33 -4.51
N GLU A 230 -1.36 10.60 -5.38
CA GLU A 230 -0.75 9.59 -6.26
C GLU A 230 -0.06 8.48 -5.45
N ALA A 231 0.69 8.84 -4.40
CA ALA A 231 1.33 7.88 -3.50
C ALA A 231 0.30 7.05 -2.72
N ASP A 232 -0.80 7.66 -2.26
CA ASP A 232 -1.89 6.99 -1.55
C ASP A 232 -2.63 6.00 -2.46
N ALA A 233 -2.86 6.37 -3.72
CA ALA A 233 -3.40 5.46 -4.74
C ALA A 233 -2.45 4.29 -5.02
N GLY A 234 -1.14 4.56 -5.15
CA GLY A 234 -0.12 3.53 -5.32
C GLY A 234 -0.05 2.55 -4.13
N LEU A 235 -0.11 3.08 -2.90
CA LEU A 235 -0.16 2.26 -1.69
C LEU A 235 -1.41 1.39 -1.62
N ALA A 236 -2.56 1.94 -1.99
CA ALA A 236 -3.81 1.18 -2.04
C ALA A 236 -3.71 0.02 -3.05
N GLN A 237 -3.11 0.26 -4.21
CA GLN A 237 -2.86 -0.79 -5.20
C GLN A 237 -1.91 -1.87 -4.64
N LEU A 238 -0.78 -1.48 -4.05
CA LEU A 238 0.18 -2.44 -3.49
C LEU A 238 -0.43 -3.29 -2.38
N ARG A 239 -1.26 -2.69 -1.51
CA ARG A 239 -2.01 -3.43 -0.48
C ARG A 239 -3.02 -4.39 -1.10
N HIS A 240 -3.72 -3.97 -2.16
CA HIS A 240 -4.61 -4.86 -2.89
C HIS A 240 -3.85 -6.05 -3.52
N GLU A 241 -2.66 -5.82 -4.06
CA GLU A 241 -1.77 -6.89 -4.55
C GLU A 241 -1.35 -7.82 -3.41
N GLN A 242 -0.97 -7.26 -2.25
CA GLN A 242 -0.60 -8.00 -1.04
C GLN A 242 -1.74 -8.89 -0.52
N ASP A 243 -2.95 -8.34 -0.45
CA ASP A 243 -4.16 -9.06 0.01
C ASP A 243 -4.59 -10.17 -0.95
N ASN A 244 -4.22 -10.06 -2.23
CA ASN A 244 -4.57 -11.02 -3.28
C ASN A 244 -3.37 -11.84 -3.77
N ILE A 245 -2.33 -11.98 -2.94
CA ILE A 245 -1.08 -12.64 -3.31
C ILE A 245 -1.29 -14.10 -3.77
N GLU A 246 -2.24 -14.82 -3.19
CA GLU A 246 -2.57 -16.19 -3.62
C GLU A 246 -3.13 -16.22 -5.05
N LYS A 247 -4.01 -15.28 -5.38
CA LYS A 247 -4.58 -15.14 -6.73
C LYS A 247 -3.50 -14.75 -7.74
N LEU A 248 -2.61 -13.84 -7.36
CA LEU A 248 -1.43 -13.47 -8.15
C LEU A 248 -0.56 -14.69 -8.44
N ALA A 249 -0.26 -15.50 -7.43
CA ALA A 249 0.55 -16.69 -7.59
C ALA A 249 -0.12 -17.73 -8.51
N LYS A 250 -1.42 -17.99 -8.33
CA LYS A 250 -2.17 -18.91 -9.21
C LYS A 250 -2.19 -18.44 -10.66
N ARG A 251 -2.43 -17.15 -10.88
CA ARG A 251 -2.36 -16.52 -12.21
C ARG A 251 -0.96 -16.61 -12.81
N SER A 252 0.08 -16.37 -12.01
CA SER A 252 1.47 -16.47 -12.45
C SER A 252 1.86 -17.88 -12.86
N ILE A 253 1.37 -18.91 -12.15
CA ILE A 253 1.55 -20.32 -12.55
C ILE A 253 0.90 -20.57 -13.91
N GLY A 254 -0.34 -20.13 -14.11
CA GLY A 254 -1.03 -20.23 -15.39
C GLY A 254 -0.24 -19.59 -16.54
N LEU A 255 0.22 -18.35 -16.34
CA LEU A 255 1.05 -17.63 -17.32
C LEU A 255 2.38 -18.33 -17.61
N ALA A 256 3.05 -18.87 -16.59
CA ALA A 256 4.32 -19.57 -16.74
C ALA A 256 4.17 -20.90 -17.50
N LEU A 257 3.00 -21.54 -17.41
CA LEU A 257 2.67 -22.76 -18.17
C LEU A 257 2.19 -22.44 -19.59
N GLN A 258 1.65 -21.25 -19.83
CA GLN A 258 1.16 -20.84 -21.13
C GLN A 258 2.32 -20.48 -22.07
N GLY A 259 2.43 -21.20 -23.20
CA GLY A 259 3.46 -20.93 -24.22
C GLY A 259 4.81 -21.58 -23.95
N ARG A 260 4.90 -22.48 -22.96
CA ARG A 260 6.07 -23.33 -22.74
C ARG A 260 6.09 -24.50 -23.72
N GLN A 261 7.11 -24.54 -24.59
CA GLN A 261 7.25 -25.56 -25.63
C GLN A 261 7.32 -26.99 -25.06
N ASP A 262 7.95 -27.18 -23.90
CA ASP A 262 8.06 -28.48 -23.25
C ASP A 262 6.70 -28.97 -22.71
N VAL A 263 5.86 -28.06 -22.21
CA VAL A 263 4.49 -28.37 -21.79
C VAL A 263 3.64 -28.74 -23.01
N ASP A 264 3.72 -27.96 -24.08
CA ASP A 264 2.96 -28.22 -25.31
C ASP A 264 3.37 -29.56 -25.95
N ALA A 265 4.67 -29.89 -25.96
CA ALA A 265 5.17 -31.17 -26.44
C ALA A 265 4.66 -32.34 -25.59
N ALA A 266 4.63 -32.20 -24.26
CA ALA A 266 4.10 -33.23 -23.36
C ALA A 266 2.60 -33.47 -23.60
N VAL A 267 1.80 -32.41 -23.78
CA VAL A 267 0.37 -32.51 -24.11
C VAL A 267 0.15 -33.29 -25.41
N GLN A 268 0.94 -33.00 -26.46
CA GLN A 268 0.86 -33.72 -27.73
C GLN A 268 1.23 -35.20 -27.57
N GLN A 269 2.29 -35.51 -26.81
CA GLN A 269 2.69 -36.88 -26.55
C GLN A 269 1.60 -37.66 -25.82
N ILE A 270 1.02 -37.10 -24.76
CA ILE A 270 -0.07 -37.73 -24.01
C ILE A 270 -1.24 -38.06 -24.95
N GLY A 271 -1.71 -37.07 -25.73
CA GLY A 271 -2.80 -37.30 -26.68
C GLY A 271 -2.46 -38.37 -27.74
N SER A 272 -1.20 -38.46 -28.17
CA SER A 272 -0.78 -39.52 -29.10
C SER A 272 -0.80 -40.92 -28.48
N VAL A 273 -0.42 -41.02 -27.20
CA VAL A 273 -0.39 -42.29 -26.46
C VAL A 273 -1.81 -42.74 -26.12
N GLU A 274 -2.68 -41.81 -25.68
CA GLU A 274 -4.10 -42.08 -25.44
C GLU A 274 -4.78 -42.61 -26.70
N LYS A 275 -4.56 -41.97 -27.84
CA LYS A 275 -5.12 -42.44 -29.12
C LYS A 275 -4.63 -43.85 -29.50
N ARG A 276 -3.33 -44.12 -29.32
CA ARG A 276 -2.78 -45.46 -29.56
C ARG A 276 -3.39 -46.50 -28.61
N LEU A 277 -3.56 -46.14 -27.34
CA LEU A 277 -4.18 -47.02 -26.35
C LEU A 277 -5.62 -47.36 -26.74
N ASP A 278 -6.40 -46.39 -27.21
CA ASP A 278 -7.77 -46.60 -27.69
C ASP A 278 -7.80 -47.53 -28.93
N GLU A 279 -6.89 -47.33 -29.87
CA GLU A 279 -6.75 -48.19 -31.07
C GLU A 279 -6.35 -49.63 -30.69
N GLU A 280 -5.41 -49.80 -29.75
CA GLU A 280 -4.99 -51.10 -29.24
C GLU A 280 -6.13 -51.79 -28.46
N ASN A 281 -6.85 -51.07 -27.59
CA ASN A 281 -8.00 -51.61 -26.85
C ASN A 281 -9.10 -52.07 -27.80
N ARG A 282 -9.42 -51.29 -28.84
CA ARG A 282 -10.38 -51.68 -29.87
C ARG A 282 -9.92 -52.93 -30.63
N SER A 283 -8.64 -53.03 -30.95
CA SER A 283 -8.07 -54.21 -31.62
C SER A 283 -8.13 -55.45 -30.73
N LEU A 284 -7.91 -55.28 -29.43
CA LEU A 284 -8.01 -56.33 -28.42
C LEU A 284 -9.45 -56.82 -28.23
N GLU A 285 -10.44 -55.91 -28.22
CA GLU A 285 -11.86 -56.27 -28.22
C GLU A 285 -12.25 -57.08 -29.47
N LEU A 286 -11.86 -56.62 -30.67
CA LEU A 286 -12.10 -57.35 -31.92
C LEU A 286 -11.46 -58.75 -31.91
N THR A 287 -10.25 -58.86 -31.36
CA THR A 287 -9.55 -60.14 -31.24
C THR A 287 -10.26 -61.07 -30.25
N LYS A 288 -10.71 -60.56 -29.10
CA LYS A 288 -11.50 -61.33 -28.12
C LYS A 288 -12.81 -61.84 -28.74
N ASP A 289 -13.52 -61.00 -29.48
CA ASP A 289 -14.75 -61.37 -30.18
C ASP A 289 -14.49 -62.44 -31.26
N PHE A 290 -13.39 -62.30 -32.00
CA PHE A 290 -12.99 -63.29 -33.00
C PHE A 290 -12.64 -64.64 -32.36
N LEU A 291 -11.83 -64.64 -31.28
CA LEU A 291 -11.48 -65.85 -30.55
C LEU A 291 -12.71 -66.55 -29.97
N LYS A 292 -13.66 -65.78 -29.43
CA LYS A 292 -14.94 -66.31 -28.94
C LYS A 292 -15.70 -67.03 -30.07
N LYS A 293 -15.84 -66.38 -31.24
CA LYS A 293 -16.47 -66.99 -32.43
C LYS A 293 -15.73 -68.23 -32.92
N LEU A 294 -14.41 -68.25 -32.84
CA LEU A 294 -13.59 -69.38 -33.28
C LEU A 294 -13.73 -70.57 -32.34
N ASN A 295 -13.77 -70.34 -31.03
CA ASN A 295 -14.08 -71.37 -30.02
C ASN A 295 -15.50 -71.94 -30.23
N GLU A 296 -16.49 -71.09 -30.50
CA GLU A 296 -17.85 -71.52 -30.84
C GLU A 296 -17.88 -72.35 -32.13
N LYS A 297 -17.09 -72.00 -33.16
CA LYS A 297 -16.98 -72.79 -34.40
C LYS A 297 -16.21 -74.10 -34.25
N SER A 298 -15.19 -74.18 -33.40
CA SER A 298 -14.54 -75.46 -33.10
C SER A 298 -15.46 -76.44 -32.36
N SER A 299 -16.49 -75.92 -31.69
CA SER A 299 -17.56 -76.71 -31.08
C SER A 299 -18.49 -77.36 -32.10
N ASP A 300 -18.51 -76.93 -33.36
CA ASP A 300 -19.50 -77.36 -34.38
C ASP A 300 -19.27 -78.81 -34.88
N LEU A 301 -18.18 -79.46 -34.43
CA LEU A 301 -17.95 -80.89 -34.65
C LEU A 301 -18.79 -81.77 -33.71
N GLU A 302 -19.54 -81.20 -32.76
CA GLU A 302 -20.37 -81.95 -31.80
C GLU A 302 -21.37 -82.87 -32.51
N GLY A 303 -21.93 -82.42 -33.63
CA GLY A 303 -22.81 -83.23 -34.47
C GLY A 303 -22.10 -84.45 -35.07
N PHE A 304 -20.85 -84.28 -35.54
CA PHE A 304 -20.02 -85.39 -36.03
C PHE A 304 -19.64 -86.35 -34.91
N LEU A 305 -19.27 -85.83 -33.74
CA LEU A 305 -18.94 -86.62 -32.55
C LEU A 305 -20.13 -87.50 -32.12
N SER A 306 -21.32 -86.90 -32.05
CA SER A 306 -22.56 -87.59 -31.68
C SER A 306 -22.93 -88.68 -32.69
N LEU A 307 -22.78 -88.39 -33.99
CA LEU A 307 -23.08 -89.34 -35.07
C LEU A 307 -22.10 -90.53 -35.07
N MET A 308 -20.80 -90.27 -34.89
CA MET A 308 -19.78 -91.33 -34.81
C MET A 308 -19.95 -92.19 -33.54
N ASN A 309 -20.22 -91.58 -32.39
CA ASN A 309 -20.48 -92.33 -31.16
C ASN A 309 -21.78 -93.15 -31.23
N GLY A 310 -22.83 -92.63 -31.87
CA GLY A 310 -24.04 -93.41 -32.16
C GLY A 310 -23.76 -94.60 -33.07
N THR A 311 -22.91 -94.42 -34.09
CA THR A 311 -22.50 -95.50 -34.99
C THR A 311 -21.66 -96.56 -34.27
N LEU A 312 -20.66 -96.16 -33.48
CA LEU A 312 -19.81 -97.07 -32.70
C LEU A 312 -20.62 -97.91 -31.71
N LYS A 313 -21.59 -97.29 -31.03
CA LYS A 313 -22.53 -97.99 -30.15
C LYS A 313 -23.39 -99.02 -30.90
N THR A 314 -23.83 -98.69 -32.12
CA THR A 314 -24.65 -99.58 -32.95
C THR A 314 -23.86 -100.81 -33.42
N VAL A 315 -22.55 -100.67 -33.63
CA VAL A 315 -21.64 -101.76 -34.04
C VAL A 315 -21.12 -102.55 -32.81
N GLY A 316 -21.52 -102.19 -31.60
CA GLY A 316 -21.15 -102.90 -30.37
C GLY A 316 -19.73 -102.62 -29.88
N MET A 317 -19.16 -101.47 -30.25
CA MET A 317 -17.86 -101.04 -29.74
C MET A 317 -18.04 -100.25 -28.42
N ASP A 318 -17.26 -100.61 -27.39
CA ASP A 318 -17.37 -100.07 -26.02
C ASP A 318 -16.56 -98.79 -25.77
N PHE A 319 -16.05 -98.12 -26.81
CA PHE A 319 -15.34 -96.85 -26.68
C PHE A 319 -16.10 -95.70 -27.33
N HIS A 320 -15.94 -94.50 -26.76
CA HIS A 320 -16.52 -93.27 -27.29
C HIS A 320 -15.41 -92.27 -27.68
N LEU A 321 -15.62 -91.58 -28.78
CA LEU A 321 -14.84 -90.40 -29.15
C LEU A 321 -15.20 -89.26 -28.20
N GLN A 322 -14.21 -88.43 -27.87
CA GLN A 322 -14.36 -87.15 -27.18
C GLN A 322 -13.39 -86.15 -27.80
N PHE A 323 -13.72 -84.86 -27.79
CA PHE A 323 -12.75 -83.85 -28.21
C PHE A 323 -11.56 -83.86 -27.27
N SER A 324 -10.35 -83.81 -27.82
CA SER A 324 -9.16 -83.60 -27.01
C SER A 324 -9.27 -82.20 -26.41
N ALA A 325 -9.48 -82.09 -25.11
CA ALA A 325 -9.19 -80.85 -24.41
C ALA A 325 -7.71 -80.58 -24.64
N ILE A 326 -7.39 -79.58 -25.47
CA ILE A 326 -6.07 -78.95 -25.37
C ILE A 326 -6.09 -78.32 -23.99
N SER A 327 -5.45 -79.00 -23.04
CA SER A 327 -5.05 -78.40 -21.78
C SER A 327 -4.15 -77.23 -22.13
N SER A 328 -4.72 -76.02 -22.12
CA SER A 328 -3.96 -74.78 -22.01
C SER A 328 -3.29 -74.78 -20.64
N THR A 329 -2.16 -75.48 -20.52
CA THR A 329 -1.17 -75.18 -19.51
C THR A 329 -0.31 -74.03 -20.04
N ASN A 330 -0.36 -72.93 -19.28
CA ASN A 330 0.30 -71.61 -19.42
C ASN A 330 -0.49 -70.56 -20.20
#